data_AF-J4J2M1-F1
#
_entry.id   AF-J4J2M1-F1
#
_cell.length_a   1.000
_cell.length_b   1.000
_cell.length_c   1.000
_cell.angle_alpha   90.00
_cell.angle_beta   90.00
_cell.angle_gamma   90.00
#
_symmetry.space_group_name_H-M   'P 1'
#
loop_
_entity.id
_entity.type
_entity.pdbx_description
1 polymer ?
#
loop_
_entity_poly.entity_id
_entity_poly.type
_entity_poly.pdbx_seq_one_letter_code
_entity_poly.pdbx_strand_id
1 'polypeptide(L)' 'MSVAIRLSPREAKIFKKHAARSGMTLSDFAAAAMRERMEDELDRQAYEEAMAEFRKNPVTYTHAEVAKMLGIDDEDL' A
#
# COMPACT_ATOMS: atom_id res chain seq x y z
N MET A 1 2.36 -10.14 -22.72
CA MET A 1 2.93 -8.82 -23.08
C MET A 1 4.34 -8.76 -22.52
N SER A 2 5.31 -8.19 -23.24
CA SER A 2 6.69 -8.06 -22.78
C SER A 2 7.12 -6.60 -22.75
N VAL A 3 7.84 -6.19 -21.70
CA VAL A 3 8.38 -4.85 -21.53
C VAL A 3 9.90 -4.95 -21.43
N ALA A 4 10.62 -4.09 -22.14
CA ALA A 4 12.08 -4.01 -22.07
C ALA A 4 12.50 -2.85 -21.15
N ILE A 5 13.29 -3.17 -20.11
CA ILE A 5 13.84 -2.19 -19.17
C ILE A 5 15.36 -2.18 -19.35
N ARG A 6 15.94 -0.99 -19.49
CA ARG A 6 17.40 -0.83 -19.55
C ARG A 6 17.95 -0.77 -18.13
N LEU A 7 18.93 -1.61 -17.86
CA LEU A 7 19.66 -1.65 -16.60
C LEU A 7 21.16 -1.64 -16.90
N SER A 8 21.93 -0.95 -16.07
CA SER A 8 23.38 -1.15 -16.06
C SER A 8 23.72 -2.58 -15.62
N PRO A 9 24.91 -3.11 -15.98
CA PRO A 9 25.35 -4.42 -15.51
C PRO A 9 25.35 -4.54 -13.98
N ARG A 10 25.64 -3.44 -13.27
CA ARG A 10 25.63 -3.40 -11.81
C ARG A 10 24.21 -3.53 -11.25
N GLU A 11 23.27 -2.76 -11.76
CA GLU A 11 21.86 -2.82 -11.32
C GLU A 11 21.26 -4.20 -11.59
N ALA A 12 21.47 -4.75 -12.79
CA ALA A 12 20.99 -6.07 -13.15
C ALA A 12 21.52 -7.15 -12.19
N LYS A 13 22.79 -7.06 -11.77
CA LYS A 13 23.39 -7.99 -10.79
C LYS A 13 22.75 -7.86 -9.42
N ILE A 14 22.53 -6.63 -8.95
CA ILE A 14 21.94 -6.36 -7.62
C ILE A 14 20.48 -6.83 -7.60
N PHE A 15 19.68 -6.44 -8.59
CA PHE A 15 18.26 -6.78 -8.63
C PHE A 15 18.03 -8.28 -8.77
N LYS A 16 18.81 -8.97 -9.63
CA LYS A 16 18.74 -10.43 -9.71
C LYS A 16 19.05 -11.12 -8.38
N LYS A 17 20.08 -10.67 -7.67
CA LYS A 17 20.43 -11.22 -6.35
C LYS A 17 19.34 -10.96 -5.31
N HIS A 18 18.73 -9.78 -5.34
CA HIS A 18 17.65 -9.42 -4.43
C HIS A 18 16.40 -10.27 -4.70
N ALA A 19 15.94 -10.35 -5.95
CA ALA A 19 14.80 -11.15 -6.35
C ALA A 19 15.00 -12.63 -5.98
N ALA A 20 16.18 -13.19 -6.26
CA ALA A 20 16.50 -14.58 -5.95
C ALA A 20 16.47 -14.89 -4.43
N ARG A 21 16.82 -13.93 -3.57
CA ARG A 21 16.71 -14.11 -2.10
C ARG A 21 15.27 -14.32 -1.64
N SER A 22 14.31 -13.76 -2.38
CA SER A 22 12.87 -13.87 -2.09
C SER A 22 12.19 -14.95 -2.94
N GLY A 23 12.96 -15.79 -3.65
CA GLY A 23 12.41 -16.82 -4.55
C GLY A 23 11.72 -16.28 -5.79
N MET A 24 11.94 -15.01 -6.15
CA MET A 24 11.30 -14.33 -7.27
C MET A 24 12.23 -14.25 -8.49
N THR A 25 11.64 -14.24 -9.69
CA THR A 25 12.40 -13.83 -10.88
C THR A 25 12.59 -12.32 -10.92
N LEU A 26 13.51 -11.84 -11.75
CA LEU A 26 13.69 -10.39 -11.94
C LEU A 26 12.42 -9.72 -12.48
N SER A 27 11.66 -10.41 -13.34
CA SER A 27 10.41 -9.91 -13.89
C SER A 27 9.30 -9.85 -12.83
N ASP A 28 9.22 -10.86 -11.96
CA ASP A 28 8.24 -10.85 -10.85
C ASP A 28 8.52 -9.69 -9.90
N PHE A 29 9.80 -9.50 -9.54
CA PHE A 29 10.22 -8.39 -8.71
C PHE A 29 9.90 -7.03 -9.35
N ALA A 30 10.19 -6.86 -10.65
CA ALA A 30 9.88 -5.63 -11.36
C ALA A 30 8.37 -5.34 -11.41
N ALA A 31 7.55 -6.36 -11.68
CA ALA A 31 6.09 -6.22 -11.71
C ALA A 31 5.50 -5.93 -10.31
N ALA A 32 6.06 -6.53 -9.26
CA ALA A 32 5.67 -6.26 -7.88
C ALA A 32 6.01 -4.82 -7.48
N ALA A 33 7.25 -4.37 -7.73
CA ALA A 33 7.68 -3.01 -7.42
C ALA A 33 6.88 -1.95 -8.18
N MET A 34 6.50 -2.22 -9.43
CA MET A 34 5.60 -1.33 -10.18
C MET A 34 4.22 -1.22 -9.54
N ARG A 35 3.64 -2.35 -9.09
CA ARG A 35 2.32 -2.37 -8.43
C ARG A 35 2.37 -1.65 -7.08
N GLU A 36 3.37 -1.96 -6.26
CA GLU A 36 3.59 -1.31 -4.97
C GLU A 36 3.70 0.21 -5.13
N ARG A 37 4.43 0.67 -6.16
CA ARG A 37 4.56 2.11 -6.39
C ARG A 37 3.24 2.78 -6.81
N MET A 38 2.40 2.07 -7.57
CA MET A 38 1.06 2.56 -7.92
C MET A 38 0.14 2.58 -6.70
N GLU A 39 0.21 1.56 -5.85
CA GLU A 39 -0.55 1.47 -4.59
C GLU A 39 -0.18 2.61 -3.64
N ASP A 40 1.12 2.89 -3.43
CA ASP A 40 1.59 4.04 -2.64
C ASP A 40 0.96 5.38 -3.09
N GLU A 41 0.85 5.56 -4.41
CA GLU A 41 0.31 6.78 -5.00
C GLU A 41 -1.21 6.89 -4.78
N LEU A 42 -1.93 5.78 -4.89
CA LEU A 42 -3.36 5.70 -4.62
C LEU A 42 -3.66 5.89 -3.13
N ASP A 43 -2.92 5.22 -2.25
CA ASP A 43 -3.04 5.34 -0.80
C ASP A 43 -2.80 6.77 -0.34
N ARG A 44 -1.80 7.45 -0.92
CA ARG A 44 -1.54 8.87 -0.64
C ARG A 44 -2.73 9.75 -1.05
N GLN A 45 -3.31 9.51 -2.23
CA GLN A 45 -4.48 10.28 -2.69
C GLN A 45 -5.68 10.06 -1.77
N ALA A 46 -5.97 8.80 -1.42
CA ALA A 46 -7.06 8.45 -0.52
C ALA A 46 -6.88 9.12 0.86
N TYR A 47 -5.66 9.13 1.39
CA TYR A 47 -5.34 9.83 2.63
C TYR A 47 -5.57 11.35 2.51
N GLU A 48 -5.08 11.98 1.44
CA GLU A 48 -5.24 13.42 1.21
C GLU A 48 -6.73 13.83 1.14
N GLU A 49 -7.54 13.03 0.44
CA GLU A 49 -8.99 13.22 0.34
C GLU A 49 -9.68 13.07 1.70
N ALA A 50 -9.44 11.96 2.40
CA ALA A 50 -10.03 11.69 3.70
C ALA A 50 -9.65 12.77 4.73
N MET A 51 -8.39 13.22 4.73
CA MET A 51 -7.94 14.28 5.62
C MET A 51 -8.53 15.65 5.26
N ALA A 52 -8.75 15.93 3.97
CA ALA A 52 -9.42 17.16 3.56
C ALA A 52 -10.89 17.18 4.00
N GLU A 53 -11.59 16.05 3.90
CA GLU A 53 -12.96 15.89 4.40
C GLU A 53 -13.02 16.04 5.93
N PHE A 54 -12.16 15.33 6.66
CA PHE A 54 -12.08 15.42 8.11
C PHE A 54 -11.77 16.84 8.59
N ARG A 55 -10.84 17.56 7.94
CA ARG A 55 -10.52 18.95 8.31
C ARG A 55 -11.70 19.91 8.12
N LYS A 56 -12.62 19.63 7.20
CA LYS A 56 -13.85 20.43 7.03
C LYS A 56 -14.86 20.17 8.15
N ASN A 57 -14.87 18.95 8.70
CA ASN A 57 -15.76 18.56 9.80
C ASN A 57 -15.04 17.61 10.77
N PRO A 58 -14.21 18.13 11.70
CA PRO A 58 -13.28 17.32 12.50
C PRO A 58 -13.97 16.66 13.69
N VAL A 59 -15.04 15.92 13.44
CA VAL A 59 -15.75 15.15 14.46
C VAL A 59 -15.00 13.85 14.70
N THR A 60 -14.77 13.55 15.97
CA THR A 60 -14.15 12.29 16.40
C THR A 60 -15.07 11.61 17.40
N TYR A 61 -15.00 10.30 17.45
CA TYR A 61 -15.75 9.47 18.38
C TYR A 61 -14.78 8.55 19.11
N THR A 62 -15.08 8.29 20.37
CA THR A 62 -14.44 7.23 21.13
C THR A 62 -14.86 5.85 20.61
N HIS A 63 -14.07 4.83 20.91
CA HIS A 63 -14.40 3.46 20.52
C HIS A 63 -15.78 3.02 21.03
N ALA A 64 -16.13 3.34 22.29
CA ALA A 64 -17.43 3.03 22.88
C ALA A 64 -18.61 3.74 22.17
N GLU A 65 -18.42 5.00 21.77
CA GLU A 65 -19.43 5.72 20.99
C GLU A 65 -19.65 5.06 19.62
N VAL A 66 -18.58 4.67 18.93
CA VAL A 66 -18.67 3.97 17.62
C VAL A 66 -19.31 2.59 17.78
N ALA A 67 -18.93 1.80 18.79
CA ALA A 67 -19.52 0.50 19.07
C ALA A 67 -21.04 0.61 19.28
N LYS A 68 -21.47 1.60 20.07
CA LYS A 68 -22.88 1.91 20.27
C LYS A 68 -23.59 2.37 18.98
N MET A 69 -22.93 3.19 18.14
CA MET A 69 -23.49 3.61 16.85
C MET A 69 -23.66 2.45 15.87
N LEU A 70 -22.76 1.47 15.92
CA LEU A 70 -22.77 0.29 15.04
C LEU A 70 -23.59 -0.89 15.61
N GLY A 71 -24.07 -0.79 16.86
CA GLY A 71 -24.84 -1.86 17.52
C GLY A 71 -24.00 -3.08 17.86
N ILE A 72 -22.72 -2.89 18.19
CA ILE A 72 -21.82 -3.96 18.67
C ILE A 72 -21.89 -3.92 20.21
N ASP A 73 -22.33 -5.01 20.82
CA ASP A 73 -22.40 -5.15 22.28
C ASP A 73 -21.01 -5.52 22.83
N ASP A 74 -20.64 -4.96 23.99
CA ASP A 74 -19.33 -5.17 24.64
C ASP A 74 -19.04 -6.66 24.97
N GLU A 75 -20.03 -7.55 24.88
CA GLU A 75 -19.90 -8.99 25.15
C GLU A 75 -19.35 -9.80 23.94
N ASP A 76 -19.34 -9.22 22.73
CA ASP A 76 -18.88 -9.89 21.50
C ASP A 76 -17.39 -9.61 21.15
N LEU A 77 -16.66 -8.90 22.03
CA LEU A 77 -15.23 -8.57 21.89
C LEU A 77 -14.34 -9.32 22.90
#